data_AF-A0A7G7Z501-F1
#
_entry.id   AF-A0A7G7Z501-F1
#
_cell.length_a   1.000
_cell.length_b   1.000
_cell.length_c   1.000
_cell.angle_alpha   90.00
_cell.angle_beta   90.00
_cell.angle_gamma   90.00
#
_symmetry.space_group_name_H-M   'P 1'
#
loop_
_entity.id
_entity.type
_entity.pdbx_description
1 polymer ?
#
loop_
_entity_poly.entity_id
_entity_poly.type
_entity_poly.pdbx_seq_one_letter_code
_entity_poly.pdbx_strand_id
1 'polypeptide(L)'
;MSAKQNPTPRPDILRPHRAGDIESFPGGKVIYLSPSPLPTKSAPLDFNQAIGEVNDAYLDFGGSLPTPFTWQFTLGIPFIGFLMLVFVIPMLGGG
;
A
#
# COMPACT_ATOMS: atom_id res chain seq x y z
N MET A 1 -9.52 42.98 1.29
CA MET A 1 -10.57 42.29 0.51
C MET A 1 -10.37 40.79 0.69
N SER A 2 -11.20 40.11 1.50
CA SER A 2 -11.14 38.66 1.64
C SER A 2 -11.74 37.99 0.40
N ALA A 3 -10.95 37.21 -0.33
CA ALA A 3 -11.47 36.34 -1.37
C ALA A 3 -12.38 35.30 -0.70
N LYS A 4 -13.67 35.27 -1.05
CA LYS A 4 -14.56 34.16 -0.69
C LYS A 4 -14.02 32.91 -1.40
N GLN A 5 -13.37 32.01 -0.66
CA GLN A 5 -13.06 30.68 -1.18
C GLN A 5 -14.38 29.95 -1.40
N ASN A 6 -14.74 29.77 -2.66
CA ASN A 6 -15.87 28.91 -3.01
C ASN A 6 -15.38 27.47 -2.78
N PRO A 7 -16.03 26.67 -1.92
CA PRO A 7 -15.56 25.33 -1.61
C PRO A 7 -15.58 24.49 -2.90
N THR A 8 -14.43 23.93 -3.26
CA THR A 8 -14.32 23.00 -4.38
C THR A 8 -15.27 21.83 -4.15
N PRO A 9 -16.16 21.50 -5.09
CA PRO A 9 -17.01 20.33 -4.97
C PRO A 9 -16.14 19.09 -4.75
N ARG A 10 -16.42 18.34 -3.69
CA ARG A 10 -15.75 17.06 -3.45
C ARG A 10 -16.20 16.09 -4.55
N PRO A 11 -15.28 15.32 -5.17
CA PRO A 11 -15.64 14.25 -6.09
C PRO A 11 -16.75 13.37 -5.50
N ASP A 12 -17.77 13.07 -6.30
CA ASP A 12 -18.84 12.17 -5.89
C ASP A 12 -18.27 10.76 -5.71
N ILE A 13 -18.26 10.29 -4.45
CA ILE A 13 -17.68 9.00 -4.05
C ILE A 13 -18.59 7.84 -4.49
N LEU A 14 -19.86 8.10 -4.77
CA LEU A 14 -20.83 7.08 -5.17
C LEU A 14 -20.77 6.79 -6.68
N ARG A 15 -20.15 7.69 -7.45
CA ARG A 15 -19.95 7.50 -8.88
C ARG A 15 -18.62 6.78 -9.11
N PRO A 16 -18.59 5.65 -9.83
CA PRO A 16 -17.33 5.04 -10.24
C PRO A 16 -16.62 5.94 -11.26
N HIS A 17 -15.37 6.27 -10.99
CA HIS A 17 -14.49 7.06 -11.86
C HIS A 17 -13.40 6.16 -12.45
N ARG A 18 -12.95 6.48 -13.67
CA ARG A 18 -11.87 5.78 -14.36
C ARG A 18 -10.64 6.67 -14.51
N ALA A 19 -9.49 6.03 -14.69
CA ALA A 19 -8.27 6.71 -15.11
C ALA A 19 -8.51 7.53 -16.38
N GLY A 20 -8.05 8.77 -16.38
CA GLY A 20 -8.21 9.69 -17.49
C GLY A 20 -9.53 10.46 -17.48
N ASP A 21 -10.46 10.18 -16.56
CA ASP A 21 -11.67 10.99 -16.43
C ASP A 21 -11.30 12.43 -16.02
N ILE A 22 -12.03 13.40 -16.58
CA ILE A 22 -11.86 14.82 -16.28
C ILE A 22 -13.22 15.41 -15.97
N GLU A 23 -13.35 16.02 -14.80
CA GLU A 23 -14.56 16.68 -14.35
C GLU A 23 -14.30 18.17 -14.14
N SER A 24 -14.99 19.02 -14.90
CA SER A 24 -14.84 20.47 -14.79
C SER A 24 -15.79 21.04 -13.74
N PHE A 25 -15.33 22.00 -12.97
CA PHE A 25 -16.16 22.74 -12.01
C PHE A 25 -15.85 24.24 -12.07
N PRO A 26 -16.73 25.13 -11.60
CA PRO A 26 -16.45 26.56 -11.56
C PRO A 26 -15.20 26.85 -10.71
N GLY A 27 -14.09 27.19 -11.37
CA GLY A 27 -12.79 27.44 -10.73
C GLY A 27 -11.70 26.40 -11.02
N GLY A 28 -11.99 25.32 -11.74
CA GLY A 28 -10.96 24.34 -12.11
C GLY A 28 -11.48 23.06 -12.73
N LYS A 29 -10.64 22.02 -12.66
CA LYS A 29 -10.99 20.66 -13.07
C LYS A 29 -10.37 19.63 -12.13
N VAL A 30 -11.07 18.53 -11.92
CA VAL A 30 -10.55 17.30 -11.30
C VAL A 30 -10.11 16.38 -12.44
N ILE A 31 -8.93 15.79 -12.32
CA ILE A 31 -8.45 14.75 -13.24
C ILE A 31 -8.28 13.48 -12.41
N TYR A 32 -8.96 12.41 -12.80
CA TYR A 32 -8.87 11.11 -12.16
C TYR A 32 -7.70 10.36 -12.77
N LEU A 33 -6.68 10.11 -11.96
CA LEU A 33 -5.51 9.35 -12.37
C LEU A 33 -5.61 8.00 -11.69
N SER A 34 -5.92 6.92 -12.42
CA SER A 34 -5.37 5.63 -12.00
C SER A 34 -3.89 5.68 -12.36
N PRO A 35 -3.01 4.98 -11.62
CA PRO A 35 -1.63 4.90 -12.02
C PRO A 35 -1.57 3.90 -13.19
N SER A 36 -1.96 4.35 -14.38
CA SER A 36 -1.35 3.81 -15.58
C SER A 36 0.15 4.11 -15.44
N PRO A 37 1.03 3.09 -15.53
CA PRO A 37 2.46 3.32 -15.39
C PRO A 37 2.87 4.43 -16.36
N LEU A 38 3.66 5.39 -15.86
CA LEU A 38 4.15 6.49 -16.68
C LEU A 38 4.71 5.92 -18.00
N PRO A 39 4.48 6.58 -19.16
CA PRO A 39 4.89 6.08 -20.47
C PRO A 39 6.41 6.23 -20.68
N THR A 40 7.20 5.77 -19.71
CA THR A 40 8.67 5.83 -19.65
C THR A 40 9.33 4.78 -20.53
N LYS A 41 8.55 3.92 -21.20
CA LYS A 41 9.01 2.74 -21.96
C LYS A 41 9.83 1.74 -21.13
N SER A 42 9.86 1.92 -19.82
CA SER A 42 10.56 1.06 -18.87
C SER A 42 9.58 0.05 -18.29
N ALA A 43 10.05 -1.15 -17.98
CA ALA A 43 9.22 -2.14 -17.30
C ALA A 43 8.74 -1.58 -15.94
N PRO A 44 7.48 -1.83 -15.53
CA PRO A 44 7.01 -1.50 -14.19
C PRO A 44 7.94 -2.13 -13.14
N LEU A 45 8.38 -1.33 -12.18
CA LEU A 45 9.37 -1.72 -11.20
C LEU A 45 8.70 -1.92 -9.84
N ASP A 46 8.47 -3.17 -9.45
CA ASP A 46 7.93 -3.52 -8.14
C ASP A 46 8.95 -4.34 -7.35
N PHE A 47 9.98 -3.67 -6.84
CA PHE A 47 11.07 -4.33 -6.11
C PHE A 47 10.62 -5.05 -4.84
N ASN A 48 9.58 -4.54 -4.19
CA ASN A 48 9.13 -5.04 -2.89
C ASN A 48 7.89 -5.93 -3.01
N GLN A 49 7.46 -6.26 -4.23
CA GLN A 49 6.18 -6.95 -4.49
C GLN A 49 5.02 -6.31 -3.71
N ALA A 50 5.08 -4.98 -3.60
CA ALA A 50 4.13 -4.21 -2.80
C ALA A 50 2.86 -3.92 -3.59
N ILE A 51 2.89 -4.07 -4.91
CA ILE A 51 1.75 -3.85 -5.79
C ILE A 51 1.02 -5.17 -5.96
N GLY A 52 -0.26 -5.21 -5.58
CA GLY A 52 -1.12 -6.38 -5.76
C GLY A 52 -1.77 -6.41 -7.13
N GLU A 53 -2.59 -5.39 -7.41
CA GLU A 53 -3.33 -5.28 -8.66
C GLU A 53 -3.28 -3.84 -9.17
N VAL A 54 -3.09 -3.69 -10.49
CA VAL A 54 -3.20 -2.40 -11.18
C VAL A 54 -4.28 -2.52 -12.24
N ASN A 55 -5.28 -1.64 -12.20
CA ASN A 55 -6.29 -1.56 -13.24
C ASN A 55 -6.70 -0.11 -13.54
N ASP A 56 -7.73 0.03 -14.39
CA ASP A 56 -8.22 1.33 -14.86
C ASP A 56 -8.96 2.15 -13.80
N ALA A 57 -9.22 1.58 -12.62
CA ALA A 57 -9.97 2.21 -11.53
C ALA A 57 -9.11 2.39 -10.26
N TYR A 58 -8.25 1.43 -9.93
CA TYR A 58 -7.48 1.43 -8.69
C TYR A 58 -6.09 0.79 -8.83
N LEU A 59 -5.26 1.09 -7.84
CA LEU A 59 -3.99 0.43 -7.55
C LEU A 59 -4.08 -0.14 -6.15
N ASP A 60 -4.00 -1.46 -6.05
CA ASP A 60 -3.97 -2.17 -4.79
C ASP A 60 -2.52 -2.32 -4.29
N PHE A 61 -2.32 -2.01 -3.01
CA PHE A 61 -1.04 -2.13 -2.32
C PHE A 61 -1.16 -3.18 -1.21
N GLY A 62 -0.19 -4.10 -1.14
CA GLY A 62 -0.16 -5.19 -0.15
C GLY A 62 -0.36 -6.59 -0.74
N GLY A 63 -0.12 -6.78 -2.04
CA GLY A 63 -0.31 -8.06 -2.73
C GLY A 63 0.58 -9.21 -2.26
N SER A 64 1.63 -8.94 -1.49
CA SER A 64 2.48 -9.97 -0.88
C SER A 64 2.68 -9.72 0.62
N LEU A 65 2.86 -10.81 1.38
CA LEU A 65 3.34 -10.69 2.76
C LEU A 65 4.69 -9.96 2.73
N PRO A 66 4.87 -8.91 3.55
CA PRO A 66 6.11 -8.16 3.55
C PRO A 66 7.27 -9.12 3.83
N THR A 67 8.24 -9.19 2.92
CA THR A 67 9.43 -10.03 3.00
C THR A 67 10.11 -10.00 4.39
N PRO A 68 10.17 -8.85 5.09
CA PRO A 68 10.68 -8.80 6.46
C PRO A 68 9.95 -9.69 7.45
N PHE A 69 8.62 -9.79 7.38
CA PHE A 69 7.83 -10.65 8.27
C PHE A 69 8.14 -12.13 8.06
N THR A 70 8.30 -12.55 6.80
CA THR A 70 8.71 -13.92 6.44
C THR A 70 10.09 -14.26 7.00
N TRP A 71 11.06 -13.35 6.89
CA TRP A 71 12.40 -13.56 7.44
C TRP A 71 12.42 -13.55 8.98
N GLN A 72 11.63 -12.68 9.61
CA GLN A 72 11.44 -12.67 11.06
C GLN A 72 10.85 -13.98 11.56
N PHE A 73 9.85 -14.54 10.86
CA PHE A 73 9.30 -15.84 11.22
C PHE A 73 10.29 -16.97 10.99
N THR A 74 10.89 -17.04 9.79
CA THR A 74 11.78 -18.13 9.38
C THR A 74 13.04 -18.22 10.22
N LEU A 75 13.62 -17.08 10.63
CA LEU A 75 14.84 -17.05 11.45
C LEU A 75 14.55 -16.86 12.93
N GLY A 76 13.56 -16.02 13.26
CA GLY A 76 13.24 -15.66 14.65
C GLY A 76 12.58 -16.80 15.42
N ILE A 77 11.65 -17.57 14.82
CA ILE A 77 10.99 -18.68 15.52
C ILE A 77 12.00 -19.76 15.92
N PRO A 78 12.86 -20.28 15.02
CA PRO A 78 13.84 -21.29 15.42
C PRO A 78 14.83 -20.76 16.46
N PHE A 79 15.28 -19.51 16.32
CA PHE A 79 16.22 -18.91 17.26
C PHE A 79 15.61 -18.74 18.66
N ILE A 80 14.41 -18.17 18.75
CA ILE A 80 13.71 -18.02 20.03
C ILE A 80 13.35 -19.39 20.60
N GLY A 81 12.91 -20.34 19.78
CA GLY A 81 12.61 -21.71 20.20
C GLY A 81 13.83 -22.41 20.81
N PHE A 82 15.02 -22.23 20.20
CA PHE A 82 16.28 -22.72 20.75
C PHE A 82 16.60 -22.08 22.11
N LEU A 83 16.49 -20.75 22.23
CA LEU A 83 16.73 -20.06 23.49
C LEU A 83 15.77 -20.51 24.60
N MET A 84 14.50 -20.73 24.26
CA MET A 84 13.51 -21.25 25.20
C MET A 84 13.91 -22.65 25.69
N LEU A 85 14.32 -23.54 24.79
CA LEU A 85 14.70 -24.92 25.13
C LEU A 85 15.96 -24.99 26.00
N VAL A 86 16.98 -24.18 25.69
CA VAL A 86 18.28 -24.24 26.38
C VAL A 86 18.29 -23.47 27.70
N PHE A 87 17.59 -22.34 27.78
CA PHE A 87 17.69 -21.45 28.94
C PHE A 87 16.40 -21.41 29.77
N VAL A 88 15.23 -21.26 29.13
CA VAL A 88 13.98 -20.97 29.85
C VAL A 88 13.31 -22.24 30.39
N ILE A 89 13.22 -23.31 29.59
CA ILE A 89 12.63 -24.58 30.01
C ILE A 89 13.42 -25.20 31.18
N PRO A 90 14.77 -25.25 31.16
CA PRO A 90 15.54 -25.78 32.29
C PRO A 90 15.40 -24.92 33.55
N MET A 91 15.35 -23.59 33.40
CA MET A 91 15.15 -22.66 34.52
C MET A 91 13.76 -22.80 35.16
N LEU A 92 12.71 -23.08 34.38
CA LEU A 92 11.35 -23.30 34.89
C LEU A 92 11.12 -24.73 35.41
N GLY A 93 11.82 -25.73 34.84
CA GLY A 93 11.73 -27.13 35.21
C GLY A 93 12.51 -27.53 36.47
N GLY A 94 13.23 -26.58 37.08
CA GLY A 94 14.00 -26.82 38.31
C GLY A 94 15.35 -27.50 38.09
N GLY A 95 16.02 -27.21 36.98
CA GLY A 95 17.46 -27.48 36.84
C GLY A 95 18.32 -26.67 37.82
#